data_AF-A0A1F5DMX3-F1
#
_entry.id   AF-A0A1F5DMX3-F1
#
_cell.length_a   1.000
_cell.length_b   1.000
_cell.length_c   1.000
_cell.angle_alpha   90.00
_cell.angle_beta   90.00
_cell.angle_gamma   90.00
#
_symmetry.space_group_name_H-M   'P 1'
#
loop_
_entity.id
_entity.type
_entity.pdbx_description
1 polymer ?
#
loop_
_entity_poly.entity_id
_entity_poly.type
_entity_poly.pdbx_seq_one_letter_code
_entity_poly.pdbx_strand_id
1 'polypeptide(L)' 'MVFVKILVLIAAIFAGILIIKYRERIVRIFGKAEWAEKYLGMGGTYTMWILIALFFIVLALIWLMGLPGR' A
#
# COMPACT_ATOMS: atom_id res chain seq x y z
N MET A 1 3.96 -17.96 15.64
CA MET A 1 4.08 -16.86 16.64
C MET A 1 3.12 -15.72 16.28
N VAL A 2 1.92 -15.72 16.86
CA VAL A 2 0.84 -14.74 16.57
C VAL A 2 1.28 -13.29 16.86
N PHE A 3 2.12 -13.09 17.86
CA PHE A 3 2.66 -11.77 18.22
C PHE A 3 3.40 -11.07 17.07
N VAL A 4 4.30 -11.78 16.37
CA VAL A 4 5.02 -11.23 15.20
C VAL A 4 4.04 -10.88 14.08
N LYS A 5 2.97 -11.66 13.91
CA LYS A 5 1.89 -11.38 12.94
C LYS A 5 1.20 -10.06 13.18
N ILE A 6 0.88 -9.79 14.43
CA ILE A 6 0.25 -8.52 14.83
C ILE A 6 1.21 -7.35 14.61
N LEU A 7 2.50 -7.49 14.94
CA LEU A 7 3.49 -6.44 14.71
C LEU A 7 3.64 -6.08 13.22
N VAL A 8 3.72 -7.08 12.34
CA VAL A 8 3.79 -6.83 10.88
C VAL A 8 2.52 -6.16 10.37
N LEU A 9 1.35 -6.55 10.86
CA LEU A 9 0.09 -5.90 10.50
C LEU A 9 0.10 -4.42 10.88
N ILE A 10 0.48 -4.10 12.12
CA ILE A 10 0.54 -2.72 12.60
C ILE A 10 1.54 -1.91 11.76
N ALA A 11 2.72 -2.48 11.47
CA ALA A 11 3.73 -1.84 10.63
C ALA A 11 3.22 -1.58 9.20
N ALA A 12 2.52 -2.55 8.60
CA ALA A 12 1.95 -2.42 7.26
C ALA A 12 0.83 -1.38 7.19
N ILE A 13 -0.05 -1.33 8.19
CA ILE A 13 -1.09 -0.29 8.30
C ILE A 13 -0.43 1.08 8.46
N PHE A 14 0.55 1.21 9.34
CA PHE A 14 1.27 2.46 9.55
C PHE A 14 1.97 2.94 8.27
N ALA A 15 2.67 2.05 7.56
CA ALA A 15 3.30 2.34 6.28
C ALA A 15 2.25 2.73 5.21
N GLY A 16 1.13 2.02 5.11
CA GLY A 16 0.05 2.34 4.19
C GLY A 16 -0.55 3.72 4.44
N ILE A 17 -0.79 4.08 5.70
CA ILE A 17 -1.25 5.42 6.08
C ILE A 17 -0.22 6.49 5.69
N LEU A 18 1.06 6.25 5.92
CA LEU A 18 2.12 7.18 5.52
C LEU A 18 2.16 7.39 4.00
N ILE A 19 2.05 6.31 3.21
CA ILE A 19 2.00 6.40 1.75
C ILE A 19 0.81 7.26 1.30
N ILE A 20 -0.39 7.02 1.85
CA ILE A 20 -1.59 7.79 1.50
C ILE A 20 -1.44 9.25 1.92
N LYS A 21 -0.94 9.52 3.13
CA LYS A 21 -0.76 10.87 3.68
C LYS A 21 0.27 11.68 2.89
N TYR A 22 1.37 11.06 2.50
CA TYR A 22 2.48 11.73 1.83
C TYR A 22 2.52 11.48 0.31
N ARG A 23 1.45 10.94 -0.29
CA ARG A 23 1.37 10.62 -1.73
C ARG A 23 1.80 11.77 -2.64
N GLU A 24 1.45 13.02 -2.32
CA GLU A 24 1.86 14.17 -3.12
C GLU A 24 3.36 14.47 -3.04
N ARG A 25 3.96 14.20 -1.88
CA ARG A 25 5.41 14.33 -1.70
C ARG A 25 6.13 13.22 -2.46
N ILE A 26 5.59 12.01 -2.41
CA ILE A 26 6.10 10.85 -3.15
C ILE A 26 6.04 11.14 -4.66
N VAL A 27 4.89 11.58 -5.18
CA VAL A 27 4.74 11.95 -6.61
C VAL A 27 5.67 13.11 -7.01
N ARG A 28 5.94 14.07 -6.12
CA ARG A 28 6.91 15.14 -6.40
C ARG A 28 8.36 14.64 -6.48
N ILE A 29 8.72 13.59 -5.73
CA ILE A 29 10.08 13.03 -5.72
C ILE A 29 10.28 12.07 -6.90
N PHE A 30 9.31 11.19 -7.15
CA PHE A 30 9.42 10.13 -8.17
C PHE A 30 8.85 10.54 -9.54
N GLY A 31 8.10 11.64 -9.61
CA GLY A 31 7.37 12.05 -10.81
C GLY A 31 6.02 11.34 -10.96
N LYS A 32 5.32 11.68 -12.04
CA LYS A 32 4.06 11.03 -12.43
C LYS A 32 4.37 9.75 -13.20
N ALA A 33 3.67 8.67 -12.88
CA ALA A 33 3.81 7.40 -13.58
C ALA A 33 2.93 7.41 -14.83
N GLU A 34 3.53 7.37 -16.02
CA GLU A 34 2.81 7.42 -17.30
C GLU A 34 1.82 6.25 -17.45
N TRP A 35 2.21 5.05 -17.02
CA TRP A 35 1.30 3.89 -16.97
C TRP A 35 0.07 4.19 -16.11
N ALA A 36 0.25 4.77 -14.94
CA ALA A 36 -0.86 5.07 -14.04
C ALA A 36 -1.79 6.14 -14.60
N GLU A 37 -1.24 7.22 -15.19
CA GLU A 37 -2.07 8.24 -15.85
C GLU A 37 -2.83 7.68 -17.07
N LYS A 38 -2.23 6.74 -17.82
CA LYS A 38 -2.85 6.12 -19.01
C LYS A 38 -4.00 5.18 -18.65
N TYR A 39 -3.85 4.36 -17.60
CA TYR A 39 -4.84 3.33 -17.25
C TYR A 39 -5.82 3.74 -16.15
N LEU A 40 -5.41 4.62 -15.23
CA LEU A 40 -6.25 5.08 -14.12
C LEU A 40 -6.83 6.49 -14.35
N GLY A 41 -6.45 7.14 -15.46
CA GLY A 41 -6.94 8.46 -15.85
C GLY A 41 -6.20 9.62 -15.19
N MET A 42 -6.82 10.81 -15.23
CA MET A 42 -6.22 12.04 -14.71
C MET A 42 -5.95 11.93 -13.20
N GLY A 43 -4.69 12.09 -12.81
CA GLY A 43 -4.27 11.90 -11.42
C GLY A 43 -4.06 10.44 -11.04
N GLY A 44 -4.02 9.54 -12.02
CA GLY A 44 -3.85 8.10 -11.85
C GLY A 44 -2.62 7.73 -11.02
N THR A 45 -1.54 8.51 -11.07
CA THR A 45 -0.36 8.28 -10.23
C THR A 45 -0.70 8.35 -8.74
N TYR A 46 -1.56 9.28 -8.32
CA TYR A 46 -1.98 9.40 -6.92
C TYR A 46 -2.83 8.21 -6.50
N THR A 47 -3.74 7.78 -7.39
CA THR A 47 -4.57 6.58 -7.20
C THR A 47 -3.70 5.33 -7.13
N MET A 48 -2.65 5.21 -7.94
CA MET A 48 -1.69 4.11 -7.89
C MET A 48 -1.04 3.99 -6.51
N TRP A 49 -0.58 5.11 -5.92
CA TRP A 49 0.01 5.07 -4.57
C TRP A 49 -0.99 4.65 -3.49
N ILE A 50 -2.27 5.03 -3.62
CA ILE A 50 -3.34 4.56 -2.74
C ILE A 50 -3.56 3.05 -2.90
N LEU A 51 -3.57 2.55 -4.14
CA LEU A 51 -3.73 1.13 -4.43
C LEU A 51 -2.55 0.30 -3.90
N ILE A 52 -1.32 0.80 -4.03
CA ILE A 52 -0.13 0.18 -3.45
C ILE A 52 -0.26 0.09 -1.92
N ALA A 53 -0.64 1.20 -1.27
CA ALA A 53 -0.86 1.21 0.18
C ALA A 53 -1.92 0.20 0.61
N LEU A 54 -3.05 0.16 -0.10
CA LEU A 54 -4.13 -0.79 0.16
C LEU A 54 -3.67 -2.24 -0.03
N PHE A 55 -2.92 -2.52 -1.10
CA PHE A 55 -2.38 -3.84 -1.38
C PHE A 55 -1.48 -4.36 -0.26
N PHE A 56 -0.60 -3.51 0.29
CA PHE A 56 0.23 -3.88 1.43
C PHE A 56 -0.59 -4.19 2.69
N ILE A 57 -1.63 -3.41 2.97
CA ILE A 57 -2.52 -3.65 4.11
C ILE A 57 -3.26 -4.98 3.93
N VAL A 58 -3.78 -5.24 2.73
CA VAL A 58 -4.49 -6.49 2.42
C VAL A 58 -3.56 -7.70 2.55
N LEU A 59 -2.33 -7.63 2.03
CA LEU A 59 -1.35 -8.71 2.20
C LEU A 59 -1.02 -8.98 3.67
N ALA A 60 -0.89 -7.92 4.47
CA ALA A 60 -0.63 -8.08 5.90
C ALA A 60 -1.82 -8.71 6.64
N LEU A 61 -3.05 -8.39 6.25
CA LEU A 61 -4.26 -9.04 6.76
C LEU A 61 -4.32 -10.52 6.38
N ILE A 62 -3.99 -10.87 5.13
CA ILE A 62 -3.90 -12.26 4.66
C ILE A 62 -2.84 -13.03 5.47
N TRP A 63 -1.70 -12.41 5.75
CA TRP A 63 -0.63 -13.02 6.54
C TRP A 63 -1.03 -13.27 8.00
N LEU A 64 -1.80 -12.35 8.59
CA LEU A 64 -2.39 -12.50 9.91
C LEU A 64 -3.36 -13.68 9.95
N MET A 65 -4.32 -13.71 9.03
CA MET A 65 -5.32 -14.78 8.92
C MET A 65 -4.65 -16.14 8.71
N GLY A 66 -3.51 -16.15 8.01
CA GLY A 66 -2.78 -17.37 7.69
C GLY A 66 -3.61 -18.21 6.76
N LEU A 67 -3.26 -18.25 5.47
CA LEU A 67 -3.85 -19.25 4.57
C LEU A 67 -3.77 -20.63 5.26
N PRO A 68 -4.91 -21.29 5.55
CA PRO A 68 -4.91 -22.65 6.06
C PRO A 68 -4.44 -23.54 4.90
N GLY A 69 -3.13 -23.75 4.81
CA GLY A 69 -2.52 -24.41 3.67
C GLY A 69 -1.15 -25.06 3.95
N ARG A 70 -0.61 -24.92 5.17
CA ARG A 70 0.47 -25.75 5.72
C ARG A 70 0.35 -25.79 7.23
#